data_AF-A0A0G4M0S3-F1
#
_entry.id   AF-A0A0G4M0S3-F1
#
_cell.length_a   1.000
_cell.length_b   1.000
_cell.length_c   1.000
_cell.angle_alpha   90.00
_cell.angle_beta   90.00
_cell.angle_gamma   90.00
#
_symmetry.space_group_name_H-M   'P 1'
#
loop_
_entity.id
_entity.type
_entity.pdbx_description
1 polymer ?
#
loop_
_entity_poly.entity_id
_entity_poly.type
_entity_poly.pdbx_seq_one_letter_code
_entity_poly.pdbx_strand_id
1 'polypeptide(L)'
;TPPASATANTWKPPSGSWEDDVTTIDACEDEETGKLIVYLNWKNGQKTKHTTDVIYKRCPQKMLQFYERHIRIIKTATGTTDAELK
;
A
#
# COMPACT_ATOMS: atom_id res chain seq x y z
N THR A 1 -24.72 18.56 33.32
CA THR A 1 -24.11 19.07 32.07
C THR A 1 -23.64 17.86 31.27
N PRO A 2 -24.19 17.55 30.08
CA PRO A 2 -23.70 16.41 29.31
C PRO A 2 -22.28 16.71 28.79
N PRO A 3 -21.37 15.71 28.73
CA PRO A 3 -20.02 15.92 28.25
C PRO A 3 -20.05 16.22 26.76
N ALA A 4 -19.31 17.25 26.37
CA ALA A 4 -19.22 17.76 25.01
C ALA A 4 -18.88 16.64 24.01
N SER A 5 -19.75 16.50 23.01
CA SER A 5 -19.56 15.65 21.86
C SER A 5 -18.26 16.01 21.12
N ALA A 6 -17.45 14.98 20.87
CA ALA A 6 -16.64 14.73 19.68
C ALA A 6 -16.18 15.94 18.84
N THR A 7 -14.90 16.26 18.93
CA THR A 7 -14.12 16.64 17.76
C THR A 7 -12.95 15.68 17.64
N ALA A 8 -13.23 14.47 17.13
CA ALA A 8 -12.20 13.63 16.54
C ALA A 8 -11.62 14.44 15.39
N ASN A 9 -10.52 15.13 15.65
CA ASN A 9 -9.84 16.00 14.71
C ASN A 9 -9.31 15.08 13.60
N THR A 10 -10.12 14.83 12.57
CA THR A 10 -9.77 13.95 11.45
C THR A 10 -8.67 14.64 10.67
N TRP A 11 -7.44 14.37 11.06
CA TRP A 11 -6.27 14.90 10.41
C TRP A 11 -6.31 14.57 8.93
N LYS A 12 -5.97 15.56 8.11
CA LYS A 12 -5.95 15.44 6.66
C LYS A 12 -4.52 15.50 6.17
N PRO A 13 -4.14 14.63 5.22
CA PRO A 13 -2.83 14.68 4.63
C PRO A 13 -2.61 16.00 3.84
N PRO A 14 -1.36 16.44 3.68
CA PRO A 14 -1.03 17.69 3.01
C PRO A 14 -1.52 17.70 1.55
N SER A 15 -1.90 18.87 1.06
CA SER A 15 -2.34 19.03 -0.33
C SER A 15 -1.11 19.18 -1.24
N GLY A 16 -0.44 18.08 -1.60
CA GLY A 16 0.79 18.14 -2.38
C GLY A 16 1.44 16.77 -2.58
N SER A 17 2.76 16.78 -2.77
CA SER A 17 3.60 15.57 -2.70
C SER A 17 3.64 15.06 -1.26
N TRP A 18 3.64 13.75 -1.09
CA TRP A 18 3.67 13.07 0.22
C TRP A 18 5.00 12.35 0.48
N GLU A 19 5.95 12.46 -0.45
CA GLU A 19 7.23 11.73 -0.43
C GLU A 19 8.01 11.96 0.87
N ASP A 20 8.03 13.20 1.35
CA ASP A 20 8.75 13.60 2.56
C ASP A 20 7.95 13.37 3.84
N ASP A 21 6.62 13.34 3.79
CA ASP A 21 5.76 13.19 4.97
C ASP A 21 5.43 11.72 5.30
N VAL A 22 5.57 10.82 4.32
CA VAL A 22 5.35 9.39 4.47
C VAL A 22 6.62 8.69 4.94
N THR A 23 6.49 7.98 6.06
CA THR A 23 7.55 7.16 6.63
C THR A 23 7.63 5.81 5.92
N THR A 24 6.54 5.05 5.93
CA THR A 24 6.47 3.69 5.36
C THR A 24 5.13 3.44 4.67
N ILE A 25 5.19 2.56 3.68
CA ILE A 25 4.04 2.06 2.94
C ILE A 25 3.84 0.59 3.32
N ASP A 26 2.63 0.25 3.75
CA ASP A 26 2.16 -1.12 3.89
C ASP A 26 1.08 -1.36 2.83
N ALA A 27 1.14 -2.49 2.12
CA ALA A 27 0.10 -2.85 1.16
C ALA A 27 -0.47 -4.22 1.48
N CYS A 28 -1.79 -4.35 1.39
CA CYS A 28 -2.48 -5.62 1.52
C CYS A 28 -3.48 -5.79 0.37
N GLU A 29 -3.81 -7.03 0.08
CA GLU A 29 -4.90 -7.34 -0.84
C GLU A 29 -6.23 -7.22 -0.11
N ASP A 30 -7.21 -6.62 -0.77
CA ASP A 30 -8.59 -6.61 -0.32
C ASP A 30 -9.22 -7.96 -0.62
N GLU A 31 -9.61 -8.69 0.42
CA GLU A 31 -10.09 -10.09 0.32
C GLU A 31 -11.38 -10.21 -0.50
N GLU A 32 -12.18 -9.14 -0.57
CA GLU A 32 -13.46 -9.10 -1.29
C GLU A 32 -13.28 -8.78 -2.78
N THR A 33 -12.37 -7.87 -3.12
CA THR A 33 -12.22 -7.36 -4.49
C THR A 33 -10.93 -7.80 -5.18
N GLY A 34 -9.99 -8.42 -4.46
CA GLY A 34 -8.66 -8.75 -4.94
C GLY A 34 -7.81 -7.52 -5.26
N LYS A 35 -8.20 -6.33 -4.79
CA LYS A 35 -7.53 -5.07 -5.13
C LYS A 35 -6.45 -4.73 -4.12
N LEU A 36 -5.34 -4.19 -4.61
CA LEU A 36 -4.26 -3.70 -3.75
C LEU A 36 -4.70 -2.43 -3.01
N ILE A 37 -4.80 -2.52 -1.70
CA ILE A 37 -5.05 -1.41 -0.80
C ILE A 37 -3.75 -1.03 -0.10
N VAL A 38 -3.50 0.27 -0.01
CA VAL A 38 -2.28 0.81 0.56
C VAL A 38 -2.57 1.61 1.82
N TYR A 39 -1.81 1.34 2.88
CA TYR A 39 -1.78 2.09 4.12
C TYR A 39 -0.49 2.90 4.19
N LEU A 40 -0.64 4.21 4.40
CA LEU A 40 0.48 5.12 4.61
C LEU A 40 0.68 5.33 6.10
N ASN A 41 1.91 5.16 6.57
CA ASN A 41 2.32 5.60 7.90
C ASN A 41 3.05 6.94 7.74
N TRP A 42 2.53 7.96 8.39
CA TRP A 42 3.00 9.33 8.30
C TRP A 42 4.02 9.61 9.39
N LYS A 43 4.92 10.57 9.17
CA LYS A 43 5.95 10.98 10.15
C LYS A 43 5.38 11.49 11.47
N ASN A 44 4.16 12.02 11.44
CA ASN A 44 3.43 12.48 12.62
C ASN A 44 2.77 11.34 13.43
N GLY A 45 3.04 10.07 13.08
CA GLY A 45 2.47 8.90 13.76
C GLY A 45 1.07 8.51 13.31
N GLN A 46 0.50 9.20 12.32
CA GLN A 46 -0.82 8.89 11.80
C GLN A 46 -0.78 7.85 10.71
N LYS A 47 -1.94 7.23 10.45
CA LYS A 47 -2.11 6.21 9.42
C LYS A 47 -3.33 6.52 8.57
N THR A 48 -3.19 6.42 7.25
CA THR A 48 -4.32 6.63 6.32
C THR A 48 -4.38 5.51 5.30
N LYS A 49 -5.59 5.19 4.82
CA LYS A 49 -5.85 4.16 3.81
C LYS A 49 -6.14 4.84 2.47
N HIS A 50 -5.47 4.40 1.41
CA HIS A 50 -5.64 4.93 0.06
C HIS A 50 -5.55 3.82 -0.99
N THR A 51 -6.10 4.10 -2.16
CA THR A 51 -5.92 3.27 -3.36
C THR A 51 -4.59 3.58 -4.04
N THR A 52 -4.08 2.64 -4.81
CA THR A 52 -2.81 2.77 -5.54
C THR A 52 -2.75 3.99 -6.47
N ASP A 53 -3.86 4.37 -7.12
CA ASP A 53 -3.94 5.56 -7.98
C ASP A 53 -3.53 6.85 -7.24
N VAL A 54 -3.97 7.00 -5.98
CA VAL A 54 -3.61 8.16 -5.15
C VAL A 54 -2.13 8.13 -4.82
N ILE A 55 -1.59 6.95 -4.48
CA ILE A 55 -0.19 6.80 -4.11
C ILE A 55 0.73 7.12 -5.27
N TYR A 56 0.42 6.64 -6.48
CA TYR A 56 1.21 6.94 -7.68
C TYR A 56 1.28 8.43 -8.00
N LYS A 57 0.24 9.19 -7.65
CA LYS A 57 0.20 10.65 -7.87
C LYS A 57 0.89 11.44 -6.76
N ARG A 58 0.84 10.95 -5.52
CA ARG A 58 1.26 11.71 -4.34
C ARG A 58 2.67 11.36 -3.87
N CYS A 59 3.04 10.08 -3.90
CA CYS A 59 4.34 9.60 -3.46
C CYS A 59 4.83 8.40 -4.32
N PRO A 60 5.11 8.64 -5.62
CA PRO A 60 5.52 7.58 -6.53
C PRO A 60 6.84 6.92 -6.14
N GLN A 61 7.83 7.66 -5.63
CA GLN A 61 9.13 7.07 -5.26
C GLN A 61 8.99 6.13 -4.07
N LYS A 62 8.18 6.48 -3.06
CA LYS A 62 7.92 5.57 -1.92
C LYS A 62 7.26 4.27 -2.35
N MET A 63 6.36 4.32 -3.34
CA MET A 63 5.71 3.11 -3.86
C MET A 63 6.68 2.23 -4.65
N LEU A 64 7.59 2.83 -5.42
CA LEU A 64 8.66 2.10 -6.10
C LEU A 64 9.55 1.37 -5.09
N GLN A 65 10.00 2.06 -4.03
CA GLN A 65 10.79 1.45 -2.96
C GLN A 65 10.06 0.29 -2.27
N PHE A 66 8.73 0.40 -2.11
CA PHE A 66 7.92 -0.71 -1.62
C PHE A 66 8.00 -1.90 -2.57
N TYR A 67 7.79 -1.70 -3.87
CA TYR A 67 7.88 -2.79 -4.85
C TYR A 67 9.27 -3.41 -4.92
N GLU A 68 10.35 -2.63 -4.95
CA GLU A 68 11.72 -3.16 -4.98
C GLU A 68 12.01 -4.14 -3.83
N ARG A 69 11.41 -3.90 -2.65
CA ARG A 69 11.55 -4.78 -1.49
C ARG A 69 10.67 -6.02 -1.53
N HIS A 70 9.57 -6.00 -2.28
CA HIS A 70 8.56 -7.06 -2.30
C HIS A 70 8.52 -7.86 -3.61
N ILE A 71 9.19 -7.40 -4.67
CA ILE A 71 9.30 -8.14 -5.93
C ILE A 71 10.11 -9.42 -5.70
N ARG A 72 9.56 -10.55 -6.14
CA ARG A 72 10.26 -11.83 -6.21
C ARG A 72 10.31 -12.30 -7.65
N ILE A 73 11.52 -12.51 -8.17
CA ILE A 73 11.73 -13.06 -9.50
C ILE A 73 11.67 -14.59 -9.39
N ILE A 74 10.58 -15.18 -9.88
CA ILE A 74 10.44 -16.63 -9.99
C ILE A 74 10.94 -17.08 -11.36
N LYS A 75 11.94 -17.97 -11.37
CA LYS A 75 12.33 -18.67 -12.60
C LYS A 75 11.37 -19.83 -12.79
N THR A 76 10.42 -19.71 -13.70
CA THR A 76 9.59 -20.84 -14.13
C THR A 76 10.52 -21.84 -14.81
N ALA A 77 10.83 -22.95 -14.13
CA ALA A 77 11.53 -24.06 -14.75
C ALA A 77 10.63 -24.63 -15.85
N THR A 78 11.10 -24.50 -17.09
CA THR A 78 10.47 -25.08 -18.26
C THR A 78 10.52 -26.61 -18.19
N GLY A 79 9.33 -27.24 -18.18
CA GLY A 79 9.09 -28.56 -18.77
C GLY A 79 9.35 -29.79 -17.90
N THR A 80 8.34 -30.25 -17.15
CA THR A 80 8.13 -31.69 -16.94
C THR A 80 6.98 -32.12 -17.84
N THR A 81 7.32 -32.47 -19.08
CA THR A 81 6.50 -33.38 -19.88
C THR A 81 6.75 -34.79 -19.33
N ASP A 82 5.90 -35.25 -18.41
CA ASP A 82 5.72 -36.68 -18.18
C ASP A 82 4.39 -37.08 -18.80
N ALA A 83 4.46 -37.36 -20.10
CA ALA A 83 3.49 -38.16 -20.81
C ALA A 83 4.25 -39.40 -21.30
N GLU A 84 4.56 -40.32 -20.37
CA GLU A 84 4.94 -41.68 -20.77
C GLU A 84 3.71 -42.59 -20.66
N LEU A 85 3.20 -42.88 -21.84
CA LEU A 85 2.30 -43.98 -22.13
C LEU A 85 3.09 -45.30 -22.02
N LYS A 86 2.79 -46.15 -21.04
CA LYS A 86 2.81 -47.61 -21.24
C LYS A 86 1.92 -48.35 -20.26
#